data_AF-A0A353H124-F1
#
_entry.id   AF-A0A353H124-F1
#
_cell.length_a   1.000
_cell.length_b   1.000
_cell.length_c   1.000
_cell.angle_alpha   90.00
_cell.angle_beta   90.00
_cell.angle_gamma   90.00
#
_symmetry.space_group_name_H-M   'P 1'
#
loop_
_entity.id
_entity.type
_entity.pdbx_description
1 polymer ?
#
loop_
_entity_poly.entity_id
_entity_poly.type
_entity_poly.pdbx_seq_one_letter_code
_entity_poly.pdbx_strand_id
1 'polypeptide(L)'
;APSALPGDWRIKVLPLIYPFYRYIPKGPPDWHNPEAAKDHREYHVFPTHSVIELNQLLRTMNSELSKITVPALFVQSHQDKEIPPQSLDTLINGISSADRTKLWLDNSGHVVIREPEREKVFLEVQNFL
;
A
#
# COMPACT_ATOMS: atom_id res chain seq x y z
N ALA A 1 -2.48 -2.57 -0.02
CA ALA A 1 -1.06 -3.01 -0.08
C ALA A 1 -0.51 -2.72 -1.47
N PRO A 2 0.77 -2.37 -1.63
CA PRO A 2 1.34 -2.15 -2.95
C PRO A 2 1.59 -3.48 -3.67
N SER A 3 1.41 -3.48 -4.99
CA SER A 3 1.88 -4.60 -5.84
C SER A 3 3.38 -4.50 -6.13
N ALA A 4 3.93 -3.29 -6.11
CA ALA A 4 5.33 -3.00 -6.32
C ALA A 4 5.71 -1.71 -5.57
N LEU A 5 7.00 -1.51 -5.34
CA LEU A 5 7.50 -0.21 -4.88
C LEU A 5 7.26 0.87 -5.95
N PRO A 6 7.21 2.17 -5.56
CA PRO A 6 7.16 3.28 -6.51
C PRO A 6 8.30 3.18 -7.55
N GLY A 7 8.05 3.67 -8.76
CA GLY A 7 8.95 3.56 -9.91
C GLY A 7 10.25 4.37 -9.78
N ASP A 8 11.14 3.96 -8.89
CA ASP A 8 12.42 4.61 -8.60
C ASP A 8 13.60 3.72 -9.02
N TRP A 9 14.44 4.23 -9.92
CA TRP A 9 15.61 3.50 -10.41
C TRP A 9 16.61 3.18 -9.30
N ARG A 10 16.65 3.99 -8.22
CA ARG A 10 17.55 3.81 -7.08
C ARG A 10 17.32 2.48 -6.36
N ILE A 11 16.09 1.97 -6.36
CA ILE A 11 15.74 0.70 -5.72
C ILE A 11 16.55 -0.46 -6.33
N LYS A 12 16.83 -0.42 -7.64
CA LYS A 12 17.57 -1.48 -8.34
C LYS A 12 19.04 -1.53 -7.93
N VAL A 13 19.63 -0.38 -7.59
CA VAL A 13 21.04 -0.27 -7.17
C VAL A 13 21.20 -0.27 -5.65
N LEU A 14 20.11 -0.04 -4.90
CA LEU A 14 20.11 0.06 -3.44
C LEU A 14 20.85 -1.09 -2.73
N PRO A 15 20.70 -2.38 -3.14
CA PRO A 15 21.43 -3.49 -2.51
C PRO A 15 22.95 -3.35 -2.53
N LEU A 16 23.51 -2.57 -3.47
CA LEU A 16 24.95 -2.34 -3.56
C LEU A 16 25.41 -1.12 -2.75
N ILE A 17 24.54 -0.13 -2.57
CA ILE A 17 24.90 1.18 -2.00
C ILE A 17 24.29 1.45 -0.62
N TYR A 18 23.45 0.55 -0.10
CA TYR A 18 22.76 0.72 1.18
C TYR A 18 23.67 1.02 2.39
N PRO A 19 24.96 0.58 2.48
CA PRO A 19 25.81 0.94 3.62
C PRO A 19 26.10 2.45 3.68
N PHE A 20 26.11 3.12 2.53
CA PHE A 20 26.40 4.55 2.40
C PHE A 20 25.15 5.42 2.41
N TYR A 21 24.00 4.86 1.99
CA TYR A 21 22.72 5.52 1.99
C TYR A 21 21.76 4.76 2.90
N ARG A 22 21.75 5.08 4.20
CA ARG A 22 21.01 4.30 5.20
C ARG A 22 19.54 4.70 5.36
N TYR A 23 19.20 5.94 5.00
CA TYR A 23 17.88 6.52 5.22
C TYR A 23 17.42 7.33 4.00
N ILE A 24 16.14 7.21 3.66
CA ILE A 24 15.45 8.02 2.66
C ILE A 24 14.42 8.88 3.40
N PRO A 25 14.43 10.21 3.26
CA PRO A 25 13.41 11.06 3.87
C PRO A 25 12.04 10.78 3.24
N LYS A 26 10.98 10.85 4.05
CA LYS A 26 9.61 10.76 3.53
C LYS A 26 9.22 12.01 2.74
N GLY A 27 8.31 11.81 1.79
CA GLY A 27 7.65 12.90 1.08
C GLY A 27 6.64 13.65 1.96
N PRO A 28 6.00 14.69 1.41
CA PRO A 28 4.88 15.32 2.10
C PRO A 28 3.73 14.31 2.29
N PRO A 29 3.03 14.33 3.42
CA PRO A 29 1.91 13.42 3.65
C PRO A 29 0.71 13.75 2.75
N ASP A 30 -0.18 12.79 2.57
CA ASP A 30 -1.37 12.89 1.71
C ASP A 30 -2.70 12.87 2.49
N TRP A 31 -2.70 13.34 3.74
CA TRP A 31 -3.88 13.39 4.60
C TRP A 31 -5.02 14.26 4.04
N HIS A 32 -6.23 13.69 3.99
CA HIS A 32 -7.47 14.45 3.74
C HIS A 32 -8.29 14.64 5.01
N ASN A 33 -7.91 13.97 6.10
CA ASN A 33 -8.42 14.19 7.45
C ASN A 33 -7.38 14.92 8.33
N PRO A 34 -7.48 16.25 8.51
CA PRO A 34 -6.53 17.02 9.31
C PRO A 34 -6.50 16.62 10.79
N GLU A 35 -7.63 16.13 11.33
CA GLU A 35 -7.68 15.70 12.73
C GLU A 35 -6.86 14.42 12.93
N ALA A 36 -6.94 13.46 12.00
CA ALA A 36 -6.13 12.25 12.04
C ALA A 36 -4.63 12.51 11.87
N ALA A 37 -4.26 13.58 11.16
CA ALA A 37 -2.85 13.94 10.98
C ALA A 37 -2.18 14.40 12.29
N LYS A 38 -2.93 15.01 13.23
CA LYS A 38 -2.37 15.61 14.45
C LYS A 38 -1.74 14.59 15.41
N ASP A 39 -2.33 13.40 15.50
CA ASP A 39 -1.91 12.33 16.41
C ASP A 39 -1.38 11.10 15.66
N HIS A 40 -1.22 11.18 14.33
CA HIS A 40 -0.52 10.14 13.58
C HIS A 40 0.92 9.98 14.09
N ARG A 41 1.37 8.73 14.14
CA ARG A 41 2.72 8.35 14.58
C ARG A 41 3.37 7.55 13.48
N GLU A 42 4.49 8.05 12.99
CA GLU A 42 5.26 7.42 11.95
C GLU A 42 6.75 7.72 12.11
N TYR A 43 7.59 6.91 11.48
CA TYR A 43 9.00 7.23 11.30
C TYR A 43 9.16 8.35 10.28
N HIS A 44 10.13 9.24 10.50
CA HIS A 44 10.45 10.34 9.58
C HIS A 44 11.19 9.89 8.31
N VAL A 45 11.68 8.66 8.29
CA VAL A 45 12.52 8.12 7.22
C VAL A 45 12.12 6.69 6.89
N PHE A 46 12.43 6.27 5.66
CA PHE A 46 12.49 4.88 5.26
C PHE A 46 13.94 4.38 5.38
N PRO A 47 14.24 3.42 6.28
CA PRO A 47 15.53 2.75 6.26
C PRO A 47 15.72 1.99 4.94
N THR A 48 16.82 2.23 4.23
CA THR A 48 17.04 1.62 2.90
C THR A 48 17.10 0.11 2.94
N HIS A 49 17.65 -0.45 4.02
CA HIS A 49 17.62 -1.89 4.25
C HIS A 49 16.17 -2.42 4.27
N SER A 50 15.26 -1.75 4.97
CA SER A 50 13.84 -2.13 5.00
C SER A 50 13.17 -2.03 3.63
N VAL A 51 13.57 -1.05 2.80
CA VAL A 51 13.08 -0.94 1.42
C VAL A 51 13.53 -2.15 0.58
N ILE A 52 14.75 -2.64 0.76
CA ILE A 52 15.27 -3.84 0.07
C ILE A 52 14.45 -5.06 0.48
N GLU A 53 14.24 -5.26 1.78
CA GLU A 53 13.46 -6.39 2.31
C GLU A 53 12.00 -6.33 1.81
N LEU A 54 11.37 -5.15 1.83
CA LEU A 54 10.03 -4.96 1.30
C LEU A 54 9.96 -5.30 -0.19
N ASN A 55 10.97 -4.90 -0.99
CA ASN A 55 11.00 -5.25 -2.40
C ASN A 55 11.06 -6.77 -2.62
N GLN A 56 11.86 -7.49 -1.81
CA GLN A 56 11.92 -8.95 -1.87
C GLN A 56 10.59 -9.59 -1.47
N LEU A 57 10.00 -9.12 -0.38
CA LEU A 57 8.69 -9.58 0.08
C LEU A 57 7.61 -9.40 -0.99
N LEU A 58 7.56 -8.22 -1.64
CA LEU A 58 6.59 -7.97 -2.70
C LEU A 58 6.76 -8.93 -3.88
N ARG A 59 8.00 -9.26 -4.27
CA ARG A 59 8.25 -10.26 -5.33
C ARG A 59 7.71 -11.63 -4.95
N THR A 60 7.98 -12.09 -3.73
CA THR A 60 7.47 -13.37 -3.22
C THR A 60 5.95 -13.36 -3.11
N MET A 61 5.35 -12.29 -2.57
CA MET A 61 3.90 -12.14 -2.49
C MET A 61 3.26 -12.26 -3.88
N ASN A 62 3.78 -11.53 -4.88
CA ASN A 62 3.23 -11.56 -6.24
C ASN A 62 3.32 -12.95 -6.89
N SER A 63 4.41 -13.70 -6.68
CA SER A 63 4.52 -15.07 -7.22
C SER A 63 3.54 -16.06 -6.60
N GLU A 64 3.00 -15.72 -5.43
CA GLU A 64 2.16 -16.59 -4.62
C GLU A 64 0.67 -16.19 -4.66
N LEU A 65 0.31 -15.08 -5.32
CA LEU A 65 -1.07 -14.57 -5.36
C LEU A 65 -2.08 -15.61 -5.86
N SER A 66 -1.70 -16.42 -6.86
CA SER A 66 -2.58 -17.45 -7.44
C SER A 66 -2.97 -18.55 -6.44
N LYS A 67 -2.27 -18.68 -5.32
CA LYS A 67 -2.61 -19.62 -4.25
C LYS A 67 -3.78 -19.13 -3.39
N ILE A 68 -4.16 -17.86 -3.49
CA ILE A 68 -5.29 -17.29 -2.74
C ILE A 68 -6.59 -17.64 -3.47
N THR A 69 -7.40 -18.51 -2.86
CA THR A 69 -8.70 -18.98 -3.41
C THR A 69 -9.90 -18.60 -2.55
N VAL A 70 -9.68 -17.95 -1.42
CA VAL A 70 -10.73 -17.50 -0.49
C VAL A 70 -11.32 -16.16 -0.94
N PRO A 71 -12.58 -15.83 -0.55
CA PRO A 71 -13.15 -14.51 -0.79
C PRO A 71 -12.20 -13.39 -0.34
N ALA A 72 -12.14 -12.31 -1.11
CA ALA A 72 -11.23 -11.20 -0.82
C ALA A 72 -11.85 -9.84 -1.16
N LEU A 73 -11.75 -8.91 -0.21
CA LEU A 73 -12.09 -7.50 -0.37
C LEU A 73 -10.81 -6.68 -0.55
N PHE A 74 -10.75 -5.90 -1.63
CA PHE A 74 -9.65 -4.97 -1.93
C PHE A 74 -10.13 -3.53 -1.76
N VAL A 75 -9.37 -2.72 -1.02
CA VAL A 75 -9.68 -1.30 -0.81
C VAL A 75 -8.45 -0.47 -1.17
N GLN A 76 -8.63 0.55 -2.02
CA GLN A 76 -7.58 1.51 -2.36
C GLN A 76 -8.21 2.89 -2.66
N SER A 77 -7.45 3.96 -2.42
CA SER A 77 -7.87 5.29 -2.86
C SER A 77 -7.22 5.72 -4.16
N HIS A 78 -7.96 6.48 -4.98
CA HIS A 78 -7.43 7.19 -6.15
C HIS A 78 -6.45 8.32 -5.78
N GLN A 79 -6.47 8.80 -4.54
CA GLN A 79 -5.62 9.89 -4.07
C GLN A 79 -4.42 9.42 -3.23
N ASP A 80 -4.22 8.10 -3.10
CA ASP A 80 -3.02 7.51 -2.48
C ASP A 80 -1.77 7.90 -3.28
N LYS A 81 -0.84 8.63 -2.63
CA LYS A 81 0.41 9.07 -3.25
C LYS A 81 1.59 8.12 -2.98
N GLU A 82 1.42 7.15 -2.09
CA GLU A 82 2.46 6.22 -1.65
C GLU A 82 2.40 4.90 -2.43
N ILE A 83 1.19 4.43 -2.76
CA ILE A 83 0.96 3.18 -3.50
C ILE A 83 0.55 3.47 -4.95
N PRO A 84 1.17 2.79 -5.94
CA PRO A 84 0.72 2.89 -7.33
C PRO A 84 -0.75 2.48 -7.52
N PRO A 85 -1.56 3.23 -8.28
CA PRO A 85 -2.99 2.93 -8.47
C PRO A 85 -3.23 1.59 -9.15
N GLN A 86 -2.29 1.11 -9.97
CA GLN A 86 -2.37 -0.20 -10.62
C GLN A 86 -2.25 -1.38 -9.63
N SER A 87 -1.93 -1.10 -8.36
CA SER A 87 -1.75 -2.15 -7.35
C SER A 87 -3.03 -2.93 -7.10
N LEU A 88 -4.18 -2.27 -6.97
CA LEU A 88 -5.46 -2.97 -6.77
C LEU A 88 -5.74 -3.93 -7.93
N ASP A 89 -5.61 -3.46 -9.18
CA ASP A 89 -5.84 -4.29 -10.36
C ASP A 89 -4.83 -5.44 -10.48
N THR A 90 -3.56 -5.20 -10.13
CA THR A 90 -2.53 -6.25 -10.14
C THR A 90 -2.87 -7.35 -9.12
N LEU A 91 -3.25 -6.96 -7.91
CA LEU A 91 -3.54 -7.92 -6.83
C LEU A 91 -4.83 -8.71 -7.11
N ILE A 92 -5.92 -8.03 -7.49
CA ILE A 92 -7.22 -8.69 -7.72
C ILE A 92 -7.18 -9.67 -8.90
N ASN A 93 -6.42 -9.34 -9.95
CA ASN A 93 -6.24 -10.21 -11.12
C ASN A 93 -5.24 -11.33 -10.85
N GLY A 94 -4.36 -11.18 -9.86
CA GLY A 94 -3.35 -12.17 -9.52
C GLY A 94 -3.88 -13.35 -8.68
N ILE A 95 -5.00 -13.18 -7.96
CA ILE A 95 -5.56 -14.24 -7.13
C ILE A 95 -6.49 -15.18 -7.91
N SER A 96 -6.67 -16.41 -7.41
CA SER A 96 -7.56 -17.42 -7.99
C SER A 96 -8.91 -17.54 -7.28
N SER A 97 -9.25 -16.60 -6.39
CA SER A 97 -10.59 -16.52 -5.82
C SER A 97 -11.64 -16.20 -6.89
N ALA A 98 -12.77 -16.90 -6.83
CA ALA A 98 -13.95 -16.55 -7.62
C ALA A 98 -14.69 -15.33 -7.04
N ASP A 99 -14.65 -15.16 -5.72
CA ASP A 99 -15.31 -14.07 -4.99
C ASP A 99 -14.29 -12.96 -4.68
N ARG A 100 -14.45 -11.83 -5.36
CA ARG A 100 -13.51 -10.73 -5.37
C ARG A 100 -14.27 -9.42 -5.43
N THR A 101 -14.19 -8.65 -4.36
CA THR A 101 -14.84 -7.34 -4.25
C THR A 101 -13.78 -6.25 -4.21
N LYS A 102 -14.06 -5.11 -4.83
CA LYS A 102 -13.20 -3.93 -4.77
C LYS A 102 -13.98 -2.69 -4.35
N LEU A 103 -13.36 -1.87 -3.50
CA LEU A 103 -13.84 -0.56 -3.09
C LEU A 103 -12.79 0.49 -3.43
N TRP A 104 -13.16 1.43 -4.29
CA TRP A 104 -12.37 2.63 -4.56
C TRP A 104 -12.85 3.78 -3.69
N LEU A 105 -11.90 4.56 -3.19
CA LEU A 105 -12.13 5.76 -2.38
C LEU A 105 -11.64 6.99 -3.14
N ASP A 106 -12.44 8.06 -3.14
CA ASP A 106 -12.19 9.27 -3.92
C ASP A 106 -11.69 10.45 -3.09
N ASN A 107 -11.85 10.40 -1.77
CA ASN A 107 -11.48 11.45 -0.82
C ASN A 107 -10.74 10.84 0.38
N SER A 108 -9.65 10.15 0.11
CA SER A 108 -8.82 9.48 1.10
C SER A 108 -7.35 9.48 0.68
N GLY A 109 -6.44 9.80 1.61
CA GLY A 109 -5.01 9.50 1.43
C GLY A 109 -4.67 8.01 1.57
N HIS A 110 -3.38 7.72 1.71
CA HIS A 110 -2.84 6.37 1.85
C HIS A 110 -3.40 5.59 3.05
N VAL A 111 -3.61 6.26 4.20
CA VAL A 111 -4.04 5.62 5.46
C VAL A 111 -5.57 5.57 5.55
N VAL A 112 -6.22 4.91 4.60
CA VAL A 112 -7.68 4.93 4.36
C VAL A 112 -8.58 4.71 5.60
N ILE A 113 -8.11 3.96 6.59
CA ILE A 113 -8.83 3.70 7.85
C ILE A 113 -8.91 4.92 8.79
N ARG A 114 -8.16 5.98 8.49
CA ARG A 114 -8.14 7.24 9.25
C ARG A 114 -8.64 8.43 8.44
N GLU A 115 -9.03 8.20 7.19
CA GLU A 115 -9.43 9.24 6.23
C GLU A 115 -10.91 9.61 6.38
N PRO A 116 -11.41 10.65 5.68
CA PRO A 116 -12.81 11.04 5.70
C PRO A 116 -13.77 9.90 5.36
N GLU A 117 -13.38 9.01 4.45
CA GLU A 117 -14.22 7.89 3.98
C GLU A 117 -14.04 6.59 4.78
N ARG A 118 -13.32 6.61 5.91
CA ARG A 118 -13.09 5.41 6.74
C ARG A 118 -14.37 4.66 7.13
N GLU A 119 -15.49 5.36 7.34
CA GLU A 119 -16.76 4.74 7.71
C GLU A 119 -17.33 3.90 6.55
N LYS A 120 -17.07 4.29 5.30
CA LYS A 120 -17.39 3.47 4.11
C LYS A 120 -16.57 2.19 4.12
N VAL A 121 -15.28 2.28 4.46
CA VAL A 121 -14.39 1.13 4.60
C VAL A 121 -14.88 0.18 5.69
N PHE A 122 -15.26 0.71 6.85
CA PHE A 122 -15.74 -0.11 7.97
C PHE A 122 -17.06 -0.79 7.66
N LEU A 123 -17.99 -0.11 6.99
CA LEU A 123 -19.25 -0.69 6.55
C LEU A 123 -19.03 -1.78 5.51
N GLU A 124 -18.13 -1.56 4.54
CA GLU A 124 -17.83 -2.57 3.53
C GLU A 124 -17.17 -3.82 4.14
N VAL A 125 -16.26 -3.62 5.10
CA VAL A 125 -15.67 -4.73 5.86
C VAL A 125 -16.75 -5.47 6.66
N GLN A 126 -17.69 -4.77 7.29
CA GLN A 126 -18.80 -5.40 8.02
C GLN A 126 -19.70 -6.22 7.08
N ASN A 127 -19.99 -5.73 5.87
CA ASN A 127 -20.80 -6.45 4.89
C ASN A 127 -20.10 -7.68 4.30
N PHE A 128 -18.76 -7.65 4.28
CA PHE A 128 -17.93 -8.74 3.75
C PHE A 128 -17.79 -9.92 4.72
N LEU A 129 -17.88 -9.67 6.04
CA LEU A 129 -17.78 -10.68 7.11
C LEU A 129 -19.09 -11.45 7.30
#